data_AF-R6QH35-F1
#
_entry.id   AF-R6QH35-F1
#
_cell.length_a   1.000
_cell.length_b   1.000
_cell.length_c   1.000
_cell.angle_alpha   90.00
_cell.angle_beta   90.00
_cell.angle_gamma   90.00
#
_symmetry.space_group_name_H-M   'P 1'
#
loop_
_entity.id
_entity.type
_entity.pdbx_description
1 polymer ?
#
loop_
_entity_poly.entity_id
_entity_poly.type
_entity_poly.pdbx_seq_one_letter_code
_entity_poly.pdbx_strand_id
1 'polypeptide(L)' 'MFNPDLKKLLKGCNSRYSLVVGTAKRAREIREEAIEREEPIDVKTVSLAIDEILEGKYVIEEPDELKSDNK' A
#
# COMPACT_ATOMS: atom_id res chain seq x y z
N MET A 1 1.98 -17.30 6.15
CA MET A 1 0.91 -16.57 5.42
C MET A 1 0.76 -15.22 6.09
N PHE A 2 0.97 -14.13 5.36
CA PHE A 2 0.86 -12.77 5.93
C PHE A 2 -0.62 -12.38 5.88
N ASN A 3 -1.25 -12.22 7.05
CA ASN A 3 -2.68 -11.89 7.15
C ASN A 3 -2.85 -10.63 8.01
N PRO A 4 -2.44 -9.46 7.48
CA PRO A 4 -2.59 -8.19 8.18
C PRO A 4 -4.07 -7.89 8.38
N ASP A 5 -4.40 -7.12 9.42
CA ASP A 5 -5.78 -6.70 9.67
C ASP A 5 -6.23 -5.70 8.59
N LEU A 6 -6.73 -6.24 7.48
CA LEU A 6 -7.21 -5.50 6.32
C LEU A 6 -8.30 -4.48 6.69
N LYS A 7 -9.02 -4.66 7.81
CA LYS A 7 -10.04 -3.69 8.24
C LYS A 7 -9.42 -2.34 8.61
N LYS A 8 -8.19 -2.30 9.11
CA LYS A 8 -7.49 -1.04 9.39
C LYS A 8 -7.06 -0.33 8.12
N LEU A 9 -6.60 -1.09 7.14
CA LEU A 9 -6.21 -0.59 5.81
C LEU A 9 -7.41 -0.04 5.01
N LEU A 10 -8.58 -0.65 5.18
CA LEU A 10 -9.81 -0.24 4.50
C LEU A 10 -10.49 0.99 5.13
N LYS A 11 -10.02 1.50 6.29
CA LYS A 11 -10.60 2.73 6.86
C LYS A 11 -10.29 3.99 6.05
N GLY A 12 -9.27 3.96 5.20
CA GLY A 12 -8.87 5.09 4.36
C GLY A 12 -9.08 4.87 2.85
N CYS A 13 -9.67 3.75 2.46
CA CYS A 13 -9.83 3.37 1.06
C CYS A 13 -11.18 2.66 0.87
N ASN A 14 -12.02 3.16 -0.03
CA ASN A 14 -13.37 2.65 -0.21
C ASN A 14 -13.39 1.30 -0.93
N SER A 15 -12.36 0.99 -1.73
CA SER A 15 -12.27 -0.24 -2.51
C SER A 15 -11.10 -1.13 -2.12
N ARG A 16 -11.39 -2.44 -1.96
CA ARG A 16 -10.36 -3.48 -1.82
C ARG A 16 -9.42 -3.54 -3.04
N TYR A 17 -9.93 -3.22 -4.23
CA TYR A 17 -9.11 -3.21 -5.44
C TYR A 17 -8.10 -2.07 -5.40
N SER A 18 -8.52 -0.88 -4.95
CA SER A 18 -7.61 0.25 -4.77
C SER A 18 -6.55 -0.04 -3.72
N LEU A 19 -6.90 -0.73 -2.63
CA LEU A 19 -5.92 -1.20 -1.65
C LEU A 19 -4.86 -2.09 -2.30
N VAL A 20 -5.27 -3.07 -3.11
CA VAL A 20 -4.35 -3.98 -3.82
C VAL A 20 -3.47 -3.22 -4.82
N VAL A 21 -4.06 -2.34 -5.63
CA VAL A 21 -3.34 -1.57 -6.64
C VAL A 21 -2.35 -0.60 -6.00
N GLY A 22 -2.76 0.14 -4.97
CA GLY A 22 -1.91 1.07 -4.24
C GLY A 22 -0.75 0.36 -3.53
N THR A 23 -1.03 -0.77 -2.88
CA THR A 23 0.01 -1.61 -2.26
C THR A 23 1.02 -2.12 -3.31
N ALA A 24 0.53 -2.60 -4.46
CA ALA A 24 1.39 -3.09 -5.54
C ALA A 24 2.25 -1.97 -6.16
N LYS A 25 1.70 -0.75 -6.27
CA LYS A 25 2.45 0.42 -6.70
C LYS A 25 3.58 0.75 -5.72
N ARG A 26 3.26 0.87 -4.43
CA ARG A 26 4.26 1.15 -3.39
C ARG A 26 5.36 0.08 -3.31
N ALA A 27 4.99 -1.20 -3.45
CA ALA A 27 5.95 -2.29 -3.46
C ALA A 27 6.96 -2.22 -4.63
N ARG A 28 6.57 -1.62 -5.77
CA ARG A 28 7.50 -1.37 -6.89
C ARG A 28 8.43 -0.20 -6.59
N GLU A 29 7.91 0.88 -6.03
CA GLU A 29 8.70 2.05 -5.61
C GLU A 29 9.77 1.64 -4.59
N ILE A 30 9.42 0.86 -3.56
CA ILE A 30 10.38 0.35 -2.56
C ILE A 30 11.51 -0.44 -3.23
N ARG A 31 11.17 -1.25 -4.24
CA ARG A 31 12.17 -2.01 -5.00
C ARG A 31 13.09 -1.10 -5.80
N GLU A 32 12.54 -0.10 -6.47
CA GLU A 32 13.29 0.87 -7.27
C GLU A 32 14.20 1.72 -6.39
N GLU A 33 13.70 2.22 -5.25
CA GLU A 33 14.47 2.98 -4.26
C GLU A 33 15.67 2.17 -3.74
N ALA A 34 15.50 0.87 -3.45
CA ALA A 34 16.62 0.05 -2.99
C ALA A 34 17.63 -0.27 -4.09
N ILE A 35 17.20 -0.40 -5.35
CA ILE A 35 18.10 -0.53 -6.50
C ILE A 35 18.92 0.75 -6.65
N GLU A 36 18.27 1.92 -6.55
CA GLU A 36 18.94 3.23 -6.67
C GLU A 36 19.93 3.48 -5.52
N ARG A 37 19.61 3.01 -4.31
CA ARG A 37 20.50 3.11 -3.13
C ARG A 37 21.54 2.00 -3.05
N GLU A 38 21.54 1.04 -3.98
CA GLU A 38 22.37 -0.17 -3.95
C GLU A 38 22.20 -0.98 -2.66
N GLU A 39 21.02 -0.91 -2.03
CA GLU A 39 20.69 -1.58 -0.78
C GLU A 39 20.04 -2.95 -1.05
N PRO A 40 20.56 -4.04 -0.47
CA PRO A 40 19.93 -5.36 -0.60
C PRO A 40 18.64 -5.42 0.23
N ILE A 41 17.51 -5.73 -0.43
CA ILE A 41 16.24 -6.01 0.25
C ILE A 41 16.12 -7.52 0.51
N ASP A 42 16.15 -7.93 1.78
CA ASP A 42 15.95 -9.33 2.20
C ASP A 42 14.48 -9.67 2.51
N VAL A 43 13.64 -8.65 2.61
CA VAL A 43 12.20 -8.77 2.90
C VAL A 43 11.35 -8.58 1.64
N LYS A 44 10.16 -9.17 1.63
CA LYS A 44 9.24 -8.98 0.50
C LYS A 44 8.77 -7.52 0.47
N THR A 45 8.99 -6.84 -0.64
CA THR A 45 8.59 -5.43 -0.83
C THR A 45 7.09 -5.20 -0.63
N VAL A 46 6.27 -6.20 -0.93
CA VAL A 46 4.81 -6.17 -0.68
C VAL A 46 4.50 -6.15 0.82
N SER A 47 5.26 -6.87 1.65
CA SER A 47 5.09 -6.83 3.11
C SER A 47 5.46 -5.46 3.65
N LEU A 48 6.60 -4.91 3.24
CA LEU A 48 7.01 -3.55 3.60
C LEU A 48 5.97 -2.50 3.20
N ALA A 49 5.46 -2.57 1.96
CA ALA A 49 4.44 -1.64 1.50
C ALA A 49 3.17 -1.69 2.37
N ILE A 50 2.73 -2.88 2.77
CA ILE A 50 1.57 -3.02 3.66
C ILE A 50 1.86 -2.41 5.03
N ASP A 51 3.04 -2.66 5.59
CA ASP A 51 3.44 -2.14 6.89
C ASP A 51 3.52 -0.60 6.86
N GLU A 52 4.11 -0.01 5.82
CA GLU A 52 4.16 1.43 5.64
C GLU A 52 2.77 2.08 5.55
N ILE A 53 1.82 1.43 4.85
CA ILE A 53 0.43 1.89 4.77
C ILE A 53 -0.28 1.72 6.12
N LEU A 54 -0.03 0.63 6.84
CA LEU A 54 -0.59 0.39 8.19
C LEU A 54 -0.08 1.40 9.22
N GLU A 55 1.19 1.79 9.12
CA GLU A 55 1.83 2.83 9.94
C GLU A 55 1.37 4.24 9.58
N GLY A 56 0.65 4.41 8.48
CA GLY A 56 0.17 5.71 7.99
C GLY A 56 1.24 6.56 7.30
N LYS A 57 2.38 5.96 6.91
CA LYS A 57 3.42 6.63 6.12
C LYS A 57 2.95 6.95 4.70
N TYR A 58 2.06 6.12 4.16
CA TYR A 58 1.44 6.31 2.85
C TYR A 58 -0.07 6.13 2.92
N VAL A 59 -0.79 6.94 2.14
CA VAL A 59 -2.24 6.88 1.98
C VAL A 59 -2.55 6.57 0.52
N ILE A 60 -3.52 5.68 0.31
CA ILE A 60 -3.99 5.36 -1.03
C ILE A 60 -5.09 6.36 -1.39
N GLU A 61 -4.75 7.30 -2.27
CA GLU A 61 -5.73 8.23 -2.82
C GLU A 61 -6.44 7.60 -4.01
N GLU A 62 -7.77 7.48 -3.90
CA GLU A 62 -8.63 7.07 -5.00
C GLU A 62 -9.06 8.30 -5.82
N PRO A 63 -9.24 8.17 -7.14
CA PRO A 63 -9.81 9.24 -7.95
C PRO A 63 -11.25 9.53 -7.49
N ASP A 64 -11.70 10.78 -7.66
CA ASP A 64 -13.01 11.24 -7.18
C ASP A 64 -14.18 10.42 -7.76
N GLU A 65 -14.01 9.88 -8.98
CA GLU A 65 -14.98 8.98 -9.63
C GLU A 65 -15.23 7.67 -8.85
N LEU A 66 -14.25 7.22 -8.06
CA LEU A 66 -14.32 6.02 -7.22
C LEU A 66 -14.58 6.34 -5.75
N LYS A 67 -14.48 7.61 -5.36
CA LYS A 67 -14.93 8.08 -4.05
C LYS A 67 -16.45 8.00 -4.06
N SER A 68 -16.97 6.88 -3.58
CA SER A 68 -18.38 6.83 -3.21
C SER A 68 -18.57 7.88 -2.13
N ASP A 69 -19.34 8.92 -2.44
CA ASP A 69 -19.89 9.86 -1.47
C ASP A 69 -20.70 9.04 -0.45
N ASN A 70 -20.03 8.45 0.53
CA ASN A 70 -20.66 7.89 1.70
C ASN A 70 -21.06 9.09 2.57
N LYS A 71 -22.22 9.65 2.23
CA LYS A 71 -23.01 10.54 3.09
C LYS A 71 -23.51 9.78 4.31
#